data_AF-A0A3R8U0N7-F1
#
_entry.id   AF-A0A3R8U0N7-F1
#
_cell.length_a   1.000
_cell.length_b   1.000
_cell.length_c   1.000
_cell.angle_alpha   90.00
_cell.angle_beta   90.00
_cell.angle_gamma   90.00
#
_symmetry.space_group_name_H-M   'P 1'
#
loop_
_entity.id
_entity.type
_entity.pdbx_description
1 polymer ?
#
loop_
_entity_poly.entity_id
_entity_poly.type
_entity_poly.pdbx_seq_one_letter_code
_entity_poly.pdbx_strand_id
1 'polypeptide(L)'
;MDGEFAAALLAQPGALAQIIGNLTVNNPLMPGRWLCKAFRPVFEHSGRGYNAFAHLGRKVQRYPMQTLIAPSRYDARPAYTLVYAAYRSMCGAIHMVDEVRRVAPGLYLGIGTWGFTARQRQVALPFVLRGPVAPYAGDIGTAKRGFDVRQEIPALQHQTRKP
;
A
#
# COMPACT_ATOMS: atom_id res chain seq x y z
N MET A 1 8.46 3.91 -9.42
CA MET A 1 8.89 2.58 -8.93
C MET A 1 8.38 1.56 -9.91
N ASP A 2 9.21 0.59 -10.31
CA ASP A 2 8.86 -0.46 -11.29
C ASP A 2 9.56 -1.77 -10.88
N GLY A 3 8.82 -2.87 -10.83
CA GLY A 3 9.25 -4.16 -10.31
C GLY A 3 8.81 -4.46 -8.86
N GLU A 4 9.36 -5.51 -8.29
CA GLU A 4 9.11 -5.99 -6.93
C GLU A 4 10.17 -5.48 -5.95
N PHE A 5 9.75 -5.06 -4.77
CA PHE A 5 10.60 -4.47 -3.74
C PHE A 5 10.41 -5.24 -2.44
N ALA A 6 11.48 -5.87 -1.95
CA ALA A 6 11.50 -6.59 -0.69
C ALA A 6 11.00 -5.70 0.43
N ALA A 7 10.08 -6.22 1.24
CA ALA A 7 9.35 -5.45 2.24
C ALA A 7 9.60 -6.00 3.64
N ALA A 8 9.73 -5.11 4.60
CA ALA A 8 9.79 -5.47 6.01
C ALA A 8 9.07 -4.41 6.85
N LEU A 9 8.41 -4.82 7.93
CA LEU A 9 7.88 -3.90 8.92
C LEU A 9 9.03 -3.22 9.66
N LEU A 10 8.85 -1.95 10.00
CA LEU A 10 9.69 -1.24 10.97
C LEU A 10 9.05 -1.33 12.36
N ALA A 11 9.63 -0.65 13.35
CA ALA A 11 9.03 -0.56 14.68
C ALA A 11 7.64 0.10 14.60
N GLN A 12 6.62 -0.57 15.12
CA GLN A 12 5.24 -0.09 15.14
C GLN A 12 4.99 0.81 16.36
N PRO A 13 3.98 1.71 16.34
CA PRO A 13 3.78 2.75 17.37
C PRO A 13 3.36 2.22 18.76
N GLY A 14 3.29 0.90 18.94
CA GLY A 14 3.03 0.26 20.23
C GLY A 14 3.09 -1.25 20.14
N ALA A 15 3.22 -1.92 21.29
CA ALA A 15 3.36 -3.38 21.37
C ALA A 15 2.17 -4.12 20.73
N LEU A 16 0.94 -3.64 20.95
CA LEU A 16 -0.24 -4.23 20.33
C LEU A 16 -0.22 -4.09 18.80
N ALA A 17 0.12 -2.91 18.29
CA ALA A 17 0.26 -2.68 16.85
C ALA A 17 1.40 -3.52 16.24
N GLN A 18 2.48 -3.74 16.99
CA GLN A 18 3.59 -4.61 16.58
C GLN A 18 3.14 -6.07 16.47
N ILE A 19 2.39 -6.57 17.46
CA ILE A 19 1.87 -7.95 17.47
C ILE A 19 0.87 -8.15 16.32
N ILE A 20 -0.12 -7.26 16.20
CA ILE A 20 -1.14 -7.32 15.13
C ILE A 20 -0.47 -7.20 13.76
N GLY A 21 0.47 -6.25 13.61
CA GLY A 21 1.23 -6.08 12.38
C GLY A 21 1.98 -7.35 11.99
N ASN A 22 2.72 -7.95 12.92
CA ASN A 22 3.45 -9.19 12.67
C ASN A 22 2.51 -10.35 12.30
N LEU A 23 1.42 -10.55 13.06
CA LEU A 23 0.44 -11.60 12.76
C LEU A 23 -0.21 -11.39 11.39
N THR A 24 -0.59 -10.18 11.02
CA THR A 24 -1.25 -9.91 9.74
C THR A 24 -0.35 -10.09 8.53
N VAL A 25 0.96 -9.88 8.68
CA VAL A 25 1.92 -10.05 7.58
C VAL A 25 2.65 -11.39 7.62
N ASN A 26 2.61 -12.14 8.71
CA ASN A 26 3.30 -13.43 8.89
C ASN A 26 2.38 -14.54 9.40
N ASN A 27 1.13 -14.59 8.94
CA ASN A 27 0.20 -15.68 9.26
C ASN A 27 0.32 -16.82 8.23
N PRO A 28 0.74 -18.03 8.64
CA PRO A 28 0.92 -19.16 7.73
C PRO A 28 -0.38 -19.65 7.06
N LEU A 29 -1.55 -19.41 7.67
CA LEU A 29 -2.86 -19.78 7.11
C LEU A 29 -3.32 -18.80 6.03
N MET A 30 -3.34 -17.51 6.31
CA MET A 30 -3.62 -16.43 5.35
C MET A 30 -3.13 -15.12 5.95
N PRO A 31 -2.42 -14.23 5.23
CA PRO A 31 -2.09 -14.29 3.79
C PRO A 31 -0.81 -15.08 3.42
N GLY A 32 -0.06 -15.57 4.40
CA GLY A 32 1.31 -16.06 4.28
C GLY A 32 2.31 -15.12 4.97
N ARG A 33 3.60 -15.32 4.70
CA ARG A 33 4.69 -14.43 5.12
C ARG A 33 4.93 -13.34 4.08
N TRP A 34 4.82 -12.08 4.45
CA TRP A 34 4.96 -10.96 3.53
C TRP A 34 6.39 -10.86 3.02
N LEU A 35 6.53 -10.70 1.71
CA LEU A 35 7.83 -10.70 1.03
C LEU A 35 8.13 -9.35 0.40
N CYS A 36 7.18 -8.81 -0.36
CA CYS A 36 7.42 -7.63 -1.17
C CYS A 36 6.14 -6.88 -1.51
N LYS A 37 6.33 -5.64 -1.97
CA LYS A 37 5.34 -4.90 -2.76
C LYS A 37 5.85 -4.79 -4.20
N ALA A 38 4.95 -4.86 -5.16
CA ALA A 38 5.26 -4.77 -6.58
C ALA A 38 4.58 -3.54 -7.18
N PHE A 39 5.25 -2.91 -8.16
CA PHE A 39 4.78 -1.68 -8.78
C PHE A 39 4.98 -1.73 -10.28
N ARG A 40 4.04 -1.17 -11.03
CA ARG A 40 4.12 -0.97 -12.47
C ARG A 40 3.48 0.37 -12.83
N PRO A 41 4.21 1.30 -13.48
CA PRO A 41 3.61 2.47 -14.08
C PRO A 41 2.61 2.06 -15.18
N VAL A 42 1.45 2.73 -15.24
CA VAL A 42 0.46 2.52 -16.31
C VAL A 42 0.30 3.79 -17.14
N PHE A 43 0.26 4.94 -16.47
CA PHE A 43 0.25 6.27 -17.06
C PHE A 43 1.28 7.15 -16.34
N GLU A 44 1.46 8.39 -16.80
CA GLU A 44 2.44 9.34 -16.24
C GLU A 44 2.29 9.54 -14.72
N HIS A 45 1.05 9.59 -14.22
CA HIS A 45 0.76 9.89 -12.81
C HIS A 45 0.03 8.76 -12.08
N SER A 46 -0.10 7.59 -12.69
CA SER A 46 -0.78 6.46 -12.05
C SER A 46 -0.23 5.11 -12.48
N GLY A 47 -0.40 4.13 -11.61
CA GLY A 47 0.07 2.78 -11.85
C GLY A 47 -0.74 1.75 -11.08
N ARG A 48 -0.18 0.55 -11.05
CA ARG A 48 -0.73 -0.60 -10.34
C ARG A 48 0.34 -1.22 -9.46
N GLY A 49 -0.14 -1.98 -8.49
CA GLY A 49 0.72 -2.78 -7.65
C GLY A 49 -0.02 -3.92 -6.97
N TYR A 50 0.75 -4.76 -6.30
CA TYR A 50 0.24 -5.80 -5.41
C TYR A 50 1.23 -6.05 -4.28
N ASN A 51 0.80 -6.78 -3.25
CA ASN A 51 1.69 -7.37 -2.25
C ASN A 51 1.95 -8.84 -2.62
N ALA A 52 3.13 -9.36 -2.34
CA ALA A 52 3.40 -10.79 -2.49
C ALA A 52 3.79 -11.42 -1.15
N PHE A 53 3.38 -12.67 -0.99
CA PHE A 53 3.55 -13.46 0.23
C PHE A 53 4.15 -14.82 -0.12
N ALA A 54 4.97 -15.38 0.77
CA ALA A 54 5.29 -16.79 0.79
C ALA A 54 4.16 -17.52 1.50
N HIS A 55 3.48 -18.42 0.79
CA HIS A 55 2.37 -19.19 1.30
C HIS A 55 2.48 -20.63 0.78
N LEU A 56 2.56 -21.61 1.70
CA LEU A 56 2.74 -23.03 1.38
C LEU A 56 3.90 -23.29 0.39
N GLY A 57 5.06 -22.67 0.65
CA GLY A 57 6.27 -22.84 -0.16
C GLY A 57 6.25 -22.10 -1.52
N ARG A 58 5.17 -21.39 -1.86
CA ARG A 58 5.03 -20.65 -3.11
C ARG A 58 4.91 -19.16 -2.88
N LYS A 59 5.38 -18.37 -3.84
CA LYS A 59 5.09 -16.94 -3.88
C LYS A 59 3.68 -16.73 -4.46
N VAL A 60 2.84 -16.00 -3.74
CA VAL A 60 1.47 -15.68 -4.14
C VAL A 60 1.26 -14.16 -4.13
N GLN A 61 0.62 -13.64 -5.17
CA GLN A 61 0.25 -12.23 -5.28
C GLN A 61 -1.11 -11.99 -4.61
N ARG A 62 -1.22 -10.92 -3.83
CA ARG A 62 -2.42 -10.54 -3.08
C ARG A 62 -2.53 -9.03 -2.96
N TYR A 63 -3.71 -8.56 -2.54
CA TYR A 63 -3.96 -7.15 -2.20
C TYR A 63 -3.51 -6.19 -3.32
N PRO A 64 -4.17 -6.26 -4.49
CA PRO A 64 -3.96 -5.30 -5.57
C PRO A 64 -4.24 -3.88 -5.10
N MET A 65 -3.49 -2.92 -5.64
CA MET A 65 -3.60 -1.51 -5.32
C MET A 65 -3.43 -0.65 -6.56
N GLN A 66 -4.15 0.47 -6.58
CA GLN A 66 -3.87 1.56 -7.52
C GLN A 66 -2.75 2.41 -6.94
N THR A 67 -1.83 2.88 -7.77
CA THR A 67 -0.78 3.79 -7.33
C THR A 67 -0.88 5.13 -8.04
N LEU A 68 -0.50 6.20 -7.34
CA LEU A 68 -0.49 7.56 -7.86
C LEU A 68 0.43 8.44 -7.01
N ILE A 69 0.78 9.61 -7.53
CA ILE A 69 1.38 10.68 -6.71
C ILE A 69 0.24 11.54 -6.14
N ALA A 70 0.20 11.69 -4.82
CA ALA A 70 -0.80 12.51 -4.15
C ALA A 70 -0.22 13.24 -2.93
N PRO A 71 -0.87 14.30 -2.42
CA PRO A 71 -0.48 14.94 -1.17
C PRO A 71 -0.53 13.94 0.00
N SER A 72 0.56 13.86 0.76
CA SER A 72 0.64 13.06 1.98
C SER A 72 -0.32 13.56 3.05
N ARG A 73 -0.90 12.65 3.83
CA ARG A 73 -1.72 13.03 4.99
C ARG A 73 -0.94 13.68 6.14
N TYR A 74 0.38 13.49 6.17
CA TYR A 74 1.23 13.90 7.30
C TYR A 74 1.79 15.31 7.12
N ASP A 75 2.11 15.72 5.90
CA ASP A 75 2.79 16.98 5.63
C ASP A 75 2.34 17.67 4.33
N ALA A 76 1.29 17.17 3.67
CA ALA A 76 0.75 17.64 2.38
C ALA A 76 1.74 17.62 1.20
N ARG A 77 2.98 17.15 1.38
CA ARG A 77 3.95 17.04 0.29
C ARG A 77 3.67 15.79 -0.56
N PRO A 78 4.06 15.78 -1.84
CA PRO A 78 3.87 14.62 -2.70
C PRO A 78 4.42 13.32 -2.08
N ALA A 79 3.63 12.26 -2.15
CA ALA A 79 4.01 10.90 -1.80
C ALA A 79 3.51 9.93 -2.87
N TYR A 80 4.22 8.80 -3.01
CA TYR A 80 3.74 7.70 -3.85
C TYR A 80 2.71 6.90 -3.06
N THR A 81 1.44 7.14 -3.35
CA THR A 81 0.30 6.65 -2.59
C THR A 81 -0.23 5.35 -3.20
N LEU A 82 -0.55 4.38 -2.35
CA LEU A 82 -1.08 3.06 -2.70
C LEU A 82 -2.52 2.99 -2.17
N VAL A 83 -3.51 2.92 -3.05
CA VAL A 83 -4.93 2.92 -2.71
C VAL A 83 -5.52 1.52 -2.96
N TYR A 84 -5.76 0.78 -1.89
CA TYR A 84 -6.26 -0.60 -1.98
C TYR A 84 -7.76 -0.69 -2.25
N ALA A 85 -8.52 0.32 -1.82
CA ALA A 85 -9.97 0.35 -2.00
C ALA A 85 -10.41 0.40 -3.47
N ALA A 86 -9.50 0.74 -4.39
CA ALA A 86 -9.71 0.65 -5.83
C ALA A 86 -10.02 -0.77 -6.33
N TYR A 87 -9.72 -1.80 -5.52
CA TYR A 87 -9.94 -3.20 -5.87
C TYR A 87 -10.82 -3.90 -4.83
N ARG A 88 -11.52 -4.95 -5.27
CA ARG A 88 -12.24 -5.87 -4.38
C ARG A 88 -11.25 -6.75 -3.62
N SER A 89 -10.85 -6.34 -2.42
CA SER A 89 -9.93 -7.08 -1.54
C SER A 89 -10.16 -6.72 -0.07
N MET A 90 -9.64 -7.53 0.86
CA MET A 90 -9.70 -7.23 2.30
C MET A 90 -9.04 -5.90 2.66
N CYS A 91 -7.83 -5.62 2.14
CA CYS A 91 -7.18 -4.32 2.30
C CYS A 91 -8.04 -3.16 1.76
N GLY A 92 -8.75 -3.41 0.65
CA GLY A 92 -9.68 -2.43 0.10
C GLY A 92 -11.00 -2.29 0.86
N ALA A 93 -11.37 -3.24 1.72
CA ALA A 93 -12.54 -3.18 2.58
C ALA A 93 -12.26 -2.46 3.91
N ILE A 94 -11.00 -2.45 4.37
CA ILE A 94 -10.56 -1.77 5.59
C ILE A 94 -9.96 -0.38 5.32
N HIS A 95 -10.18 0.18 4.12
CA HIS A 95 -9.68 1.49 3.70
C HIS A 95 -8.16 1.65 3.87
N MET A 96 -7.42 0.59 3.56
CA MET A 96 -5.97 0.63 3.63
C MET A 96 -5.41 1.59 2.59
N VAL A 97 -4.48 2.45 3.03
CA VAL A 97 -3.69 3.34 2.19
C VAL A 97 -2.26 3.34 2.72
N ASP A 98 -1.31 3.14 1.81
CA ASP A 98 0.10 3.34 2.12
C ASP A 98 0.63 4.59 1.41
N GLU A 99 1.58 5.27 2.03
CA GLU A 99 2.34 6.38 1.43
C GLU A 99 3.82 6.02 1.44
N VAL A 100 4.49 6.12 0.28
CA VAL A 100 5.88 5.73 0.11
C VAL A 100 6.71 6.92 -0.37
N ARG A 101 7.90 7.08 0.21
CA ARG A 101 8.92 8.05 -0.22
C ARG A 101 10.29 7.40 -0.34
N ARG A 102 11.06 7.88 -1.31
CA ARG A 102 12.46 7.46 -1.50
C ARG A 102 13.33 8.11 -0.43
N VAL A 103 14.11 7.29 0.27
CA VAL A 103 15.12 7.75 1.23
C VAL A 103 16.49 7.82 0.56
N ALA A 104 16.83 6.81 -0.24
CA ALA A 104 18.05 6.73 -1.02
C ALA A 104 17.80 5.92 -2.31
N PRO A 105 18.73 5.85 -3.28
CA PRO A 105 18.63 4.88 -4.36
C PRO A 105 18.36 3.46 -3.85
N GLY A 106 17.27 2.86 -4.32
CA GLY A 106 16.87 1.50 -3.94
C GLY A 106 16.29 1.32 -2.53
N LEU A 107 16.15 2.40 -1.74
CA LEU A 107 15.63 2.37 -0.37
C LEU A 107 14.48 3.34 -0.18
N TYR A 108 13.35 2.85 0.32
CA TYR A 108 12.13 3.62 0.46
C TYR A 108 11.49 3.39 1.83
N LEU A 109 10.98 4.46 2.42
CA LEU A 109 10.16 4.44 3.63
C LEU A 109 8.70 4.44 3.21
N GLY A 110 7.93 3.50 3.76
CA GLY A 110 6.50 3.45 3.63
C GLY A 110 5.81 3.64 4.97
N ILE A 111 4.64 4.27 4.94
CA ILE A 111 3.74 4.38 6.09
C ILE A 111 2.37 3.90 5.66
N GLY A 112 1.92 2.79 6.23
CA GLY A 112 0.59 2.26 6.04
C GLY A 112 -0.40 2.85 7.04
N THR A 113 -1.66 2.88 6.64
CA THR A 113 -2.80 3.23 7.48
C THR A 113 -3.99 2.39 7.08
N TRP A 114 -4.89 2.11 8.01
CA TRP A 114 -6.18 1.47 7.72
C TRP A 114 -7.17 1.83 8.83
N GLY A 115 -8.45 1.59 8.58
CA GLY A 115 -9.50 1.81 9.57
C GLY A 115 -10.74 2.44 8.96
N PHE A 116 -11.82 2.43 9.73
CA PHE A 116 -13.14 2.89 9.29
C PHE A 116 -13.44 4.32 9.73
N THR A 117 -12.62 4.86 10.64
CA THR A 117 -12.75 6.23 11.16
C THR A 117 -11.52 7.06 10.82
N ALA A 118 -11.68 8.39 10.78
CA ALA A 118 -10.57 9.32 10.55
C ALA A 118 -9.43 9.11 11.56
N ARG A 119 -9.76 8.90 12.85
CA ARG A 119 -8.77 8.68 13.92
C ARG A 119 -7.96 7.40 13.70
N GLN A 120 -8.59 6.30 13.32
CA GLN A 120 -7.88 5.04 13.03
C GLN A 120 -6.92 5.21 11.84
N ARG A 121 -7.37 5.93 10.81
CA ARG A 121 -6.59 6.20 9.59
C ARG A 121 -5.45 7.22 9.79
N GLN A 122 -5.19 7.67 11.02
CA GLN A 122 -4.01 8.46 11.38
C GLN A 122 -2.91 7.65 12.08
N VAL A 123 -3.18 6.39 12.44
CA VAL A 123 -2.17 5.52 13.06
C VAL A 123 -1.15 5.09 12.01
N ALA A 124 0.08 5.58 12.13
CA ALA A 124 1.18 5.27 11.22
C ALA A 124 1.70 3.84 11.44
N LEU A 125 1.74 3.04 10.39
CA LEU A 125 2.28 1.68 10.38
C LEU A 125 3.51 1.62 9.47
N PRO A 126 4.71 1.93 9.97
CA PRO A 126 5.88 2.11 9.13
C PRO A 126 6.43 0.78 8.61
N PHE A 127 6.92 0.80 7.37
CA PHE A 127 7.60 -0.31 6.71
C PHE A 127 8.71 0.21 5.80
N VAL A 128 9.61 -0.67 5.39
CA VAL A 128 10.69 -0.37 4.44
C VAL A 128 10.51 -1.18 3.18
N LEU A 129 10.87 -0.59 2.04
CA LEU A 129 10.99 -1.28 0.76
C LEU A 129 12.41 -1.17 0.22
N ARG A 130 12.95 -2.28 -0.28
CA ARG A 130 14.28 -2.38 -0.88
C ARG A 130 14.18 -3.03 -2.26
N GLY A 131 14.75 -2.41 -3.29
CA GLY A 131 14.72 -2.99 -4.63
C GLY A 131 14.87 -2.00 -5.78
N PRO A 132 14.52 -2.41 -7.02
CA PRO A 132 13.80 -3.66 -7.33
C PRO A 132 14.65 -4.93 -7.10
N VAL A 133 14.01 -6.03 -6.72
CA VAL A 133 14.62 -7.37 -6.52
C VAL A 133 14.13 -8.39 -7.55
N ALA A 134 13.07 -8.08 -8.29
CA ALA A 134 12.56 -8.87 -9.41
C ALA A 134 11.65 -8.01 -10.31
N PRO A 135 11.37 -8.42 -11.55
CA PRO A 135 10.36 -7.77 -12.41
C PRO A 135 8.94 -7.90 -11.86
N TYR A 136 8.04 -7.01 -12.29
CA TYR A 136 6.61 -7.09 -11.96
C TYR A 136 5.98 -8.32 -12.63
N ALA A 137 5.29 -9.16 -11.85
CA ALA A 137 4.85 -10.48 -12.30
C ALA A 137 3.42 -10.53 -12.87
N GLY A 138 2.82 -9.38 -13.16
CA GLY A 138 1.51 -9.26 -13.81
C GLY A 138 0.42 -8.65 -12.94
N ASP A 139 -0.63 -8.16 -13.59
CA ASP A 139 -1.75 -7.53 -12.91
C ASP A 139 -2.69 -8.55 -12.29
N ILE A 140 -3.17 -8.27 -11.07
CA ILE A 140 -4.17 -9.09 -10.37
C ILE A 140 -5.38 -8.29 -9.91
N GLY A 141 -6.43 -9.02 -9.55
CA GLY A 141 -7.63 -8.51 -8.88
C GLY A 141 -8.62 -7.77 -9.76
N THR A 142 -9.81 -7.54 -9.20
CA THR A 142 -10.92 -6.88 -9.87
C THR A 142 -11.07 -5.45 -9.38
N ALA A 143 -10.86 -4.48 -10.29
CA ALA A 143 -11.07 -3.07 -9.99
C ALA A 143 -12.56 -2.80 -9.70
N LYS A 144 -12.85 -1.91 -8.76
CA LYS A 144 -14.22 -1.45 -8.48
C LYS A 144 -14.62 -0.42 -9.54
N ARG A 145 -15.71 -0.69 -10.26
CA ARG A 145 -16.25 0.23 -11.28
C ARG A 145 -16.64 1.56 -10.63
N GLY A 146 -16.21 2.68 -11.23
CA GLY A 146 -16.54 4.02 -10.76
C GLY A 146 -15.89 4.41 -9.43
N PHE A 147 -14.87 3.68 -8.97
CA PHE A 147 -14.14 4.06 -7.77
C PHE A 147 -13.42 5.40 -7.93
N ASP A 148 -13.49 6.23 -6.90
CA ASP A 148 -12.84 7.53 -6.86
C ASP A 148 -11.80 7.55 -5.74
N VAL A 149 -10.52 7.69 -6.11
CA VAL A 149 -9.37 7.72 -5.18
C VAL A 149 -9.49 8.83 -4.13
N ARG A 150 -10.25 9.90 -4.42
CA ARG A 150 -10.47 11.01 -3.48
C ARG A 150 -11.17 10.55 -2.20
N GLN A 151 -11.96 9.48 -2.27
CA GLN A 151 -12.58 8.87 -1.08
C GLN A 151 -11.53 8.41 -0.06
N GLU A 152 -10.34 8.04 -0.53
CA GLU A 152 -9.26 7.48 0.29
C GLU A 152 -8.15 8.48 0.63
N ILE A 153 -8.11 9.64 -0.02
CA ILE A 153 -7.05 10.64 0.14
C ILE A 153 -7.68 11.94 0.69
N PRO A 154 -7.59 12.19 2.01
CA PRO A 154 -8.28 13.32 2.66
C PRO A 154 -7.98 14.68 2.01
N ALA A 155 -6.73 14.92 1.62
CA ALA A 155 -6.32 16.17 0.98
C ALA A 155 -7.01 16.45 -0.37
N LEU A 156 -7.58 15.43 -1.01
CA LEU A 156 -8.29 15.56 -2.29
C LEU A 156 -9.82 15.59 -2.13
N GLN A 157 -10.35 15.33 -0.93
CA GLN A 157 -11.81 15.28 -0.69
C GLN A 157 -12.49 16.64 -0.87
N HIS A 158 -11.78 17.73 -0.56
CA HIS A 158 -12.28 19.10 -0.72
C HIS A 158 -12.00 19.70 -2.11
N GLN A 159 -11.38 18.93 -3.01
CA GLN A 159 -11.16 19.34 -4.40
C GLN A 159 -12.38 18.94 -5.26
N THR A 160 -13.50 19.64 -5.09
CA THR A 160 -14.64 19.59 -6.00
C THR A 160 -14.86 20.92 -6.72
N ARG A 161 -14.72 20.86 -8.05
CA ARG A 161 -15.31 21.69 -9.09
C ARG A 161 -15.18 23.21 -8.91
N LYS A 162 -14.09 23.78 -9.43
CA LYS A 162 -14.26 25.08 -10.10
C LYS A 162 -15.10 24.83 -11.37
N PRO A 163 -16.23 25.52 -11.57
CA PRO A 163 -16.84 25.61 -12.89
C PRO A 163 -15.86 26.24 -13.89
#